data_AF-A0A8S0FJ60-F1
#
_entry.id   AF-A0A8S0FJ60-F1
#
_cell.length_a   1.000
_cell.length_b   1.000
_cell.length_c   1.000
_cell.angle_alpha   90.00
_cell.angle_beta   90.00
_cell.angle_gamma   90.00
#
_symmetry.space_group_name_H-M   'P 1'
#
loop_
_entity.id
_entity.type
_entity.pdbx_description
1 polymer ?
#
loop_
_entity_poly.entity_id
_entity_poly.type
_entity_poly.pdbx_seq_one_letter_code
_entity_poly.pdbx_strand_id
1 'polypeptide(L)'
;MQASSGLTAFTAALIHLRKRIPALMENRWWEEGDGNVRWLNRYAQPLSTDEWQNGPKQLQILLSDRFLIAINATLEVTEIVLPAGEWHAIPPFAGEDNPVITAVWQGPAHGLCVFQR
;
A
#
# COMPACT_ATOMS: atom_id res chain seq x y z
N MET A 1 -4.63 -30.33 10.69
CA MET A 1 -4.01 -29.00 10.48
C MET A 1 -5.11 -27.97 10.50
N GLN A 2 -5.29 -27.25 11.61
CA GLN A 2 -6.19 -26.11 11.67
C GLN A 2 -5.45 -24.94 11.02
N ALA A 3 -5.92 -24.46 9.87
CA ALA A 3 -5.49 -23.15 9.40
C ALA A 3 -5.77 -22.14 10.52
N SER A 4 -4.77 -21.33 10.88
CA SER A 4 -4.94 -20.28 11.89
C SER A 4 -6.13 -19.41 11.47
N SER A 5 -7.22 -19.42 12.24
CA SER A 5 -8.46 -18.72 11.90
C SER A 5 -8.23 -17.23 11.61
N GLY A 6 -7.26 -16.62 12.30
CA GLY A 6 -6.81 -15.26 12.04
C GLY A 6 -6.17 -15.07 10.65
N LEU A 7 -5.31 -15.99 10.21
CA LEU A 7 -4.71 -15.92 8.87
C LEU A 7 -5.75 -16.15 7.77
N THR A 8 -6.74 -17.01 8.01
CA THR A 8 -7.87 -17.21 7.10
C THR A 8 -8.70 -15.93 6.95
N ALA A 9 -9.03 -15.27 8.07
CA ALA A 9 -9.76 -13.99 8.06
C ALA A 9 -8.96 -12.89 7.35
N PHE A 10 -7.65 -12.80 7.64
CA PHE A 10 -6.74 -11.87 6.98
C PHE A 10 -6.72 -12.08 5.45
N THR A 11 -6.58 -13.32 5.01
CA THR A 11 -6.55 -13.67 3.58
C THR A 11 -7.89 -13.38 2.91
N ALA A 12 -9.01 -13.68 3.58
CA ALA A 12 -10.34 -13.37 3.08
C ALA A 12 -10.53 -11.85 2.90
N ALA A 13 -10.10 -11.04 3.87
CA ALA A 13 -10.17 -9.58 3.78
C ALA A 13 -9.33 -9.03 2.61
N LEU A 14 -8.14 -9.57 2.35
CA LEU A 14 -7.34 -9.19 1.17
C LEU A 14 -8.06 -9.49 -0.16
N ILE A 15 -8.72 -10.64 -0.28
CA ILE A 15 -9.49 -10.99 -1.48
C ILE A 15 -10.66 -10.02 -1.68
N HIS A 16 -11.37 -9.67 -0.60
CA HIS A 16 -12.45 -8.69 -0.67
C HIS A 16 -11.95 -7.28 -0.99
N LEU A 17 -10.80 -6.88 -0.43
CA LEU A 17 -10.15 -5.63 -0.74
C LEU A 17 -9.77 -5.54 -2.22
N ARG A 18 -9.14 -6.58 -2.79
CA ARG A 18 -8.80 -6.64 -4.22
C ARG A 18 -10.00 -6.32 -5.11
N LYS A 19 -11.18 -6.87 -4.78
CA LYS A 19 -12.42 -6.64 -5.56
C LYS A 19 -12.91 -5.19 -5.55
N ARG A 20 -12.46 -4.37 -4.60
CA ARG A 20 -12.83 -2.94 -4.47
C ARG A 20 -11.89 -2.00 -5.21
N ILE A 21 -10.75 -2.50 -5.73
CA ILE A 21 -9.73 -1.68 -6.40
C ILE A 21 -9.94 -1.76 -7.92
N PRO A 22 -10.39 -0.68 -8.60
CA PRO A 22 -10.68 -0.72 -10.04
C PRO A 22 -9.50 -1.17 -10.89
N ALA A 23 -8.30 -0.65 -10.61
CA ALA A 23 -7.06 -1.00 -11.32
C ALA A 23 -6.75 -2.51 -11.32
N LEU A 24 -7.29 -3.28 -10.37
CA LEU A 24 -7.09 -4.74 -10.26
C LEU A 24 -8.25 -5.56 -10.83
N MET A 25 -9.38 -4.92 -11.14
CA MET A 25 -10.61 -5.59 -11.56
C MET A 25 -11.02 -5.31 -13.00
N GLU A 26 -10.57 -4.19 -13.58
CA GLU A 26 -10.92 -3.78 -14.94
C GLU A 26 -10.30 -4.66 -16.03
N ASN A 27 -9.35 -5.54 -15.69
CA ASN A 27 -8.72 -6.49 -16.61
C ASN A 27 -8.09 -5.81 -17.84
N ARG A 28 -7.36 -4.71 -17.61
CA ARG A 28 -6.62 -3.96 -18.62
C ARG A 28 -5.18 -3.74 -18.18
N TRP A 29 -4.31 -3.53 -19.15
CA TRP A 29 -2.96 -3.05 -18.88
C TRP A 29 -3.03 -1.62 -18.32
N TRP A 30 -2.06 -1.28 -17.47
CA TRP A 30 -1.86 0.08 -16.99
C TRP A 30 -0.94 0.83 -17.93
N GLU A 31 -1.34 2.02 -18.32
CA GLU A 31 -0.56 2.95 -19.13
C GLU A 31 -0.03 4.10 -18.26
N GLU A 32 1.08 4.70 -18.69
CA GLU A 32 1.68 5.82 -17.96
C GLU A 32 0.69 6.99 -17.90
N GLY A 33 0.38 7.44 -16.68
CA GLY A 33 -0.51 8.59 -16.46
C GLY A 33 -2.01 8.32 -16.61
N ASP A 34 -2.45 7.05 -16.75
CA ASP A 34 -3.86 6.69 -16.87
C ASP A 34 -4.66 6.72 -15.55
N GLY A 35 -3.96 6.96 -14.43
CA GLY A 35 -4.53 7.00 -13.07
C GLY A 35 -4.71 5.63 -12.40
N ASN A 36 -4.38 4.53 -13.07
CA ASN A 36 -4.47 3.19 -12.49
C ASN A 36 -3.39 2.92 -11.46
N VAL A 37 -2.16 3.36 -11.72
CA VAL A 37 -1.03 3.16 -10.81
C VAL A 37 -0.09 4.37 -10.79
N ARG A 38 0.41 4.71 -9.61
CA ARG A 38 1.59 5.58 -9.42
C ARG A 38 2.58 4.92 -8.48
N TRP A 39 3.85 4.92 -8.87
CA TRP A 39 4.96 4.34 -8.12
C TRP A 39 5.73 5.45 -7.41
N LEU A 40 5.67 5.48 -6.08
CA LEU A 40 6.26 6.54 -5.28
C LEU A 40 7.39 6.00 -4.39
N ASN A 41 8.38 6.82 -4.12
CA ASN A 41 9.43 6.55 -3.15
C ASN A 41 8.92 6.79 -1.71
N ARG A 42 9.82 6.66 -0.72
CA ARG A 42 9.52 6.90 0.70
C ARG A 42 9.11 8.35 1.04
N TYR A 43 9.27 9.29 0.11
CA TYR A 43 8.94 10.71 0.28
C TYR A 43 7.69 11.13 -0.53
N ALA A 44 6.89 10.14 -0.97
CA ALA A 44 5.73 10.33 -1.83
C ALA A 44 6.02 11.02 -3.17
N GLN A 45 7.25 10.93 -3.67
CA GLN A 45 7.63 11.42 -5.00
C GLN A 45 7.71 10.27 -6.00
N PRO A 46 7.47 10.49 -7.31
CA PRO A 46 7.69 9.46 -8.32
C PRO A 46 9.10 8.87 -8.23
N LEU A 47 9.22 7.54 -8.29
CA LEU A 47 10.52 6.88 -8.29
C LEU A 47 11.35 7.31 -9.51
N SER A 48 12.56 7.81 -9.24
CA SER A 48 13.56 8.09 -10.27
C SER A 48 14.19 6.80 -10.81
N THR A 49 14.86 6.88 -11.96
CA THR A 49 15.57 5.73 -12.56
C THR A 49 16.60 5.11 -11.62
N ASP A 50 17.34 5.92 -10.87
CA ASP A 50 18.32 5.39 -9.91
C ASP A 50 17.63 4.69 -8.72
N GLU A 51 16.54 5.25 -8.21
CA GLU A 51 15.78 4.61 -7.13
C GLU A 51 15.16 3.27 -7.56
N TRP A 52 14.76 3.15 -8.83
CA TRP A 52 14.30 1.87 -9.38
C TRP A 52 15.38 0.79 -9.38
N GLN A 53 16.63 1.16 -9.68
CA GLN A 53 17.73 0.20 -9.81
C GLN A 53 18.42 -0.07 -8.47
N ASN A 54 18.83 1.01 -7.80
CA ASN A 54 19.75 1.01 -6.67
C ASN A 54 19.13 1.58 -5.39
N GLY A 55 17.90 2.08 -5.46
CA GLY A 55 17.21 2.66 -4.31
C GLY A 55 16.97 1.67 -3.17
N PRO A 56 16.67 2.19 -1.96
CA PRO A 56 16.24 1.36 -0.86
C PRO A 56 14.99 0.58 -1.26
N LYS A 57 14.80 -0.62 -0.69
CA LYS A 57 13.64 -1.48 -1.00
C LYS A 57 12.39 -0.98 -0.27
N GLN A 58 12.01 0.26 -0.58
CA GLN A 58 10.89 1.00 -0.02
C GLN A 58 10.17 1.68 -1.16
N LEU A 59 8.86 1.46 -1.26
CA LEU A 59 8.03 2.12 -2.26
C LEU A 59 6.58 2.22 -1.77
N GLN A 60 5.82 3.06 -2.45
CA GLN A 60 4.38 3.14 -2.32
C GLN A 60 3.73 2.90 -3.68
N ILE A 61 2.70 2.08 -3.71
CA ILE A 61 1.92 1.76 -4.91
C ILE A 61 0.54 2.37 -4.72
N LEU A 62 0.27 3.46 -5.43
CA LEU A 62 -1.01 4.15 -5.39
C LEU A 62 -1.89 3.66 -6.54
N LEU A 63 -2.95 2.93 -6.22
CA LEU A 63 -3.89 2.33 -7.17
C LEU A 63 -5.19 3.11 -7.23
N SER A 64 -5.65 3.40 -8.46
CA SER A 64 -6.90 4.12 -8.73
C SER A 64 -7.07 5.40 -7.91
N ASP A 65 -5.96 6.08 -7.62
CA ASP A 65 -5.83 7.29 -6.80
C ASP A 65 -6.47 7.26 -5.39
N ARG A 66 -6.85 6.08 -4.90
CA ARG A 66 -7.61 5.91 -3.65
C ARG A 66 -7.05 4.85 -2.72
N PHE A 67 -6.30 3.88 -3.23
CA PHE A 67 -5.73 2.80 -2.44
C PHE A 67 -4.21 2.88 -2.48
N LEU A 68 -3.57 2.95 -1.32
CA LEU A 68 -2.12 3.09 -1.23
C LEU A 68 -1.53 1.89 -0.50
N ILE A 69 -0.59 1.20 -1.15
CA ILE A 69 0.18 0.13 -0.53
C ILE A 69 1.55 0.70 -0.19
N ALA A 70 1.87 0.85 1.10
CA ALA A 70 3.21 1.27 1.54
C ALA A 70 4.03 0.04 1.91
N ILE A 71 5.25 -0.06 1.38
CA ILE A 71 6.12 -1.24 1.51
C ILE A 71 7.45 -0.81 2.11
N ASN A 72 7.85 -1.47 3.19
CA ASN A 72 9.20 -1.43 3.72
C ASN A 72 9.80 -2.85 3.68
N ALA A 73 10.53 -3.17 2.61
CA ALA A 73 11.23 -4.44 2.49
C ALA A 73 12.66 -4.41 3.08
N THR A 74 13.04 -3.33 3.77
CA THR A 74 14.32 -3.25 4.49
C THR A 74 14.27 -4.02 5.82
N LEU A 75 15.43 -4.20 6.43
CA LEU A 75 15.61 -4.92 7.71
C LEU A 75 15.31 -4.06 8.93
N GLU A 76 15.06 -2.76 8.74
CA GLU A 76 14.90 -1.77 9.81
C GLU A 76 13.50 -1.18 9.77
N VAL A 77 13.04 -0.68 10.92
CA VAL A 77 11.83 0.15 10.97
C VAL A 77 12.16 1.50 10.34
N THR A 78 11.34 1.95 9.40
CA THR A 78 11.59 3.23 8.70
C THR A 78 10.35 4.08 8.56
N GLU A 79 10.56 5.37 8.41
CA GLU A 79 9.50 6.33 8.11
C GLU A 79 9.29 6.47 6.61
N ILE A 80 8.03 6.29 6.19
CA ILE A 80 7.54 6.53 4.83
C ILE A 80 6.47 7.62 4.90
N VAL A 81 6.72 8.73 4.20
CA VAL A 81 5.78 9.86 4.07
C VAL A 81 4.73 9.49 3.02
N LEU A 82 3.45 9.55 3.38
CA LEU A 82 2.34 9.26 2.47
C LEU A 82 2.05 10.49 1.58
N PRO A 83 1.52 10.28 0.36
CA PRO A 83 1.14 11.39 -0.52
C PRO A 83 0.02 12.22 0.10
N ALA A 84 -0.18 13.44 -0.42
CA ALA A 84 -1.24 14.34 0.08
C ALA A 84 -2.62 13.65 0.12
N GLY A 85 -3.34 13.82 1.23
CA GLY A 85 -4.65 13.24 1.48
C GLY A 85 -4.79 12.71 2.90
N GLU A 86 -6.03 12.39 3.28
CA GLU A 86 -6.35 11.80 4.58
C GLU A 86 -6.36 10.27 4.47
N TRP A 87 -5.21 9.66 4.74
CA TRP A 87 -5.03 8.22 4.60
C TRP A 87 -5.35 7.47 5.87
N HIS A 88 -6.23 6.48 5.77
CA HIS A 88 -6.60 5.59 6.87
C HIS A 88 -6.15 4.17 6.54
N ALA A 89 -5.46 3.51 7.47
CA ALA A 89 -5.16 2.08 7.31
C ALA A 89 -6.48 1.30 7.33
N ILE A 90 -6.63 0.34 6.42
CA ILE A 90 -7.87 -0.42 6.23
C ILE A 90 -7.71 -1.91 6.56
N PRO A 91 -8.80 -2.67 6.75
CA PRO A 91 -8.71 -4.12 6.91
C PRO A 91 -7.96 -4.80 5.77
N PRO A 92 -7.14 -5.82 6.06
CA PRO A 92 -6.93 -6.43 7.38
C PRO A 92 -5.79 -5.81 8.22
N PHE A 93 -5.25 -4.65 7.83
CA PHE A 93 -4.11 -4.01 8.53
C PHE A 93 -4.53 -3.16 9.72
N ALA A 94 -5.80 -2.74 9.76
CA ALA A 94 -6.45 -2.08 10.88
C ALA A 94 -7.91 -2.53 10.99
N GLY A 95 -8.61 -2.08 12.04
CA GLY A 95 -10.05 -2.28 12.17
C GLY A 95 -10.85 -1.57 11.07
N GLU A 96 -12.11 -1.97 10.90
CA GLU A 96 -13.08 -1.19 10.13
C GLU A 96 -13.26 0.20 10.76
N ASP A 97 -13.50 1.22 9.93
CA ASP A 97 -13.69 2.61 10.34
C ASP A 97 -12.56 3.18 11.24
N ASN A 98 -11.31 2.80 10.94
CA ASN A 98 -10.14 3.32 11.61
C ASN A 98 -10.08 4.87 11.51
N PRO A 99 -10.18 5.62 12.63
CA PRO A 99 -10.21 7.08 12.61
C PRO A 99 -8.82 7.73 12.48
N VAL A 100 -7.75 6.92 12.46
CA VAL A 100 -6.37 7.42 12.47
C VAL A 100 -5.93 7.83 11.08
N ILE A 101 -5.76 9.14 10.89
CA ILE A 101 -5.13 9.71 9.69
C ILE A 101 -3.61 9.53 9.79
N THR A 102 -3.02 8.94 8.75
CA THR A 102 -1.59 8.67 8.66
C THR A 102 -0.95 9.58 7.61
N ALA A 103 -0.16 10.56 8.06
CA ALA A 103 0.70 11.35 7.17
C ALA A 103 2.08 10.70 6.98
N VAL A 104 2.58 10.02 8.01
CA VAL A 104 3.86 9.28 8.00
C VAL A 104 3.60 7.91 8.60
N TRP A 105 3.92 6.87 7.84
CA TRP A 105 3.81 5.49 8.28
C TRP A 105 5.14 5.01 8.86
N GLN A 106 5.09 4.48 10.08
CA GLN A 106 6.19 3.76 10.73
C GLN A 106 6.21 2.32 10.20
N GLY A 107 6.90 2.10 9.10
CA GLY A 107 6.95 0.82 8.41
C GLY A 107 7.82 -0.19 9.14
N PRO A 108 7.27 -1.30 9.68
CA PRO A 108 8.08 -2.34 10.28
C PRO A 108 9.07 -2.93 9.28
N ALA A 109 10.16 -3.52 9.78
CA ALA A 109 11.08 -4.31 8.96
C ALA A 109 10.31 -5.42 8.22
N HIS A 110 10.54 -5.54 6.91
CA HIS A 110 9.83 -6.47 6.02
C HIS A 110 8.29 -6.37 6.09
N GLY A 111 7.78 -5.17 6.35
CA GLY A 111 6.35 -4.90 6.51
C GLY A 111 5.72 -4.22 5.29
N LEU A 112 4.40 -4.33 5.22
CA LEU A 112 3.57 -3.46 4.39
C LEU A 112 2.28 -3.10 5.12
N CYS A 113 1.64 -2.01 4.69
CA CYS A 113 0.29 -1.63 5.11
C CYS A 113 -0.49 -1.09 3.90
N VAL A 114 -1.81 -1.25 3.91
CA VAL A 114 -2.70 -0.67 2.90
C VAL A 114 -3.58 0.41 3.52
N PHE A 115 -3.65 1.54 2.84
CA PHE A 115 -4.42 2.71 3.22
C PHE A 115 -5.47 3.03 2.15
N GLN A 116 -6.52 3.73 2.58
CA GLN A 116 -7.53 4.31 1.70
C GLN A 116 -7.76 5.78 2.07
N ARG A 117 -8.07 6.59 1.05
CA ARG A 117 -8.62 7.94 1.17
C ARG A 117 -9.92 8.09 0.38
#